data_AF-A0A7W8WJG3-F1
#
_entry.id   AF-A0A7W8WJG3-F1
#
_cell.length_a   1.000
_cell.length_b   1.000
_cell.length_c   1.000
_cell.angle_alpha   90.00
_cell.angle_beta   90.00
_cell.angle_gamma   90.00
#
_symmetry.space_group_name_H-M   'P 1'
#
loop_
_entity.id
_entity.type
_entity.pdbx_description
1 polymer ?
#
loop_
_entity_poly.entity_id
_entity_poly.type
_entity_poly.pdbx_seq_one_letter_code
_entity_poly.pdbx_strand_id
1 'polypeptide(L)'
;MDTAEQMTIAADWIREADGILITAGAGMGVDSGLPDFRGDHGFWAAYPAFKTGGINFHDIANGTAFLRDPVRAWGFYGHRLTQTWSEGLSYG
;
A
#
# COMPACT_ATOMS: atom_id res chain seq x y z
N MET A 1 -19.45 -17.25 20.75
CA MET A 1 -18.03 -17.52 21.02
C MET A 1 -17.41 -16.19 21.36
N ASP A 2 -16.75 -16.11 22.51
CA ASP A 2 -16.10 -14.86 22.94
C ASP A 2 -14.82 -14.60 22.11
N THR A 3 -14.37 -13.34 22.02
CA THR A 3 -13.15 -12.97 21.30
C THR A 3 -11.93 -13.70 21.85
N ALA A 4 -11.85 -13.89 23.18
CA ALA A 4 -10.74 -14.63 23.79
C ALA A 4 -10.70 -16.11 23.37
N GLU A 5 -11.88 -16.71 23.21
CA GLU A 5 -12.05 -18.08 22.74
C GLU A 5 -11.62 -18.21 21.26
N GLN A 6 -12.02 -17.24 20.42
CA GLN A 6 -11.58 -17.15 19.01
C GLN A 6 -10.05 -17.00 18.88
N MET A 7 -9.42 -16.18 19.73
CA MET A 7 -7.97 -15.99 19.72
C MET A 7 -7.23 -17.27 20.13
N THR A 8 -7.77 -18.02 21.08
CA THR A 8 -7.20 -19.30 21.53
C THR A 8 -7.21 -20.31 20.39
N ILE A 9 -8.37 -20.46 19.72
CA ILE A 9 -8.53 -21.33 18.56
C ILE A 9 -7.56 -20.95 17.43
N ALA A 10 -7.45 -19.65 17.12
CA ALA A 10 -6.52 -19.18 16.09
C ALA A 10 -5.05 -19.46 16.44
N ALA A 11 -4.66 -19.30 17.71
CA ALA A 11 -3.31 -19.60 18.17
C ALA A 11 -2.99 -21.10 18.06
N ASP A 12 -3.96 -21.96 18.36
CA ASP A 12 -3.81 -23.41 18.25
C ASP A 12 -3.66 -23.84 16.79
N TRP A 13 -4.48 -23.29 15.88
CA TRP A 13 -4.34 -23.52 14.44
C TRP A 13 -2.98 -23.10 13.89
N ILE A 14 -2.43 -21.97 14.37
CA ILE A 14 -1.09 -21.53 13.99
C ILE A 14 -0.02 -22.50 14.50
N ARG A 15 -0.17 -23.01 15.73
CA ARG A 15 0.80 -23.91 16.36
C ARG A 15 0.84 -25.29 15.72
N GLU A 16 -0.31 -25.79 15.28
CA GLU A 16 -0.46 -27.14 14.72
C GLU A 16 -0.24 -27.19 13.19
N ALA A 17 -0.12 -26.04 12.53
CA ALA A 17 0.04 -25.99 11.08
C ALA A 17 1.39 -26.59 10.64
N ASP A 18 1.34 -27.56 9.71
CA ASP A 18 2.54 -28.08 9.03
C ASP A 18 3.21 -27.03 8.12
N GLY A 19 2.47 -25.99 7.73
CA GLY A 19 2.96 -24.86 6.94
C GLY A 19 1.99 -23.69 6.94
N ILE A 20 2.53 -22.47 6.88
CA ILE A 20 1.75 -21.22 6.93
C ILE A 20 2.06 -20.38 5.69
N LEU A 21 1.03 -19.99 4.96
CA LEU A 21 1.10 -18.99 3.89
C LEU A 21 0.54 -17.66 4.39
N ILE A 22 1.39 -16.66 4.53
CA ILE A 22 0.99 -15.30 4.91
C ILE A 22 0.91 -14.45 3.65
N THR A 23 -0.28 -13.96 3.32
CA THR A 23 -0.46 -12.97 2.26
C THR A 23 -0.57 -11.58 2.86
N ALA A 24 0.36 -10.68 2.53
CA ALA A 24 0.34 -9.30 2.99
C ALA A 24 -0.23 -8.38 1.89
N GLY A 25 -1.12 -7.47 2.28
CA GLY A 25 -1.58 -6.37 1.43
C GLY A 25 -1.03 -5.03 1.93
N ALA A 26 -1.33 -3.95 1.20
CA ALA A 26 -0.87 -2.60 1.54
C ALA A 26 -1.24 -2.14 2.96
N GLY A 27 -2.30 -2.69 3.56
CA GLY A 27 -2.71 -2.40 4.94
C GLY A 27 -1.65 -2.75 5.99
N MET A 28 -0.74 -3.69 5.71
CA MET A 28 0.35 -4.07 6.62
C MET A 28 1.41 -2.96 6.79
N GLY A 29 1.45 -1.96 5.90
CA GLY A 29 2.41 -0.85 5.93
C GLY A 29 1.86 0.48 6.46
N VAL A 30 0.58 0.54 6.84
CA VAL A 30 -0.07 1.77 7.31
C VAL A 30 0.57 2.29 8.60
N ASP A 31 0.86 1.39 9.53
CA ASP A 31 1.55 1.73 10.78
C ASP A 31 3.04 2.09 10.56
N SER A 32 3.56 1.88 9.35
CA SER A 32 4.92 2.26 8.93
C SER A 32 4.96 3.57 8.13
N GLY A 33 3.86 4.32 8.05
CA GLY A 33 3.78 5.62 7.36
C GLY A 33 3.35 5.54 5.89
N LEU A 34 3.19 4.34 5.33
CA LEU A 34 2.78 4.19 3.92
C LEU A 34 1.25 4.26 3.78
N PRO A 35 0.72 5.15 2.91
CA PRO A 35 -0.73 5.26 2.70
C PRO A 35 -1.29 3.99 2.08
N ASP A 36 -2.46 3.55 2.54
CA ASP A 36 -3.18 2.46 1.90
C ASP A 36 -3.81 2.91 0.57
N PHE A 37 -3.85 2.00 -0.40
CA PHE A 37 -4.28 2.34 -1.76
C PHE A 37 -5.80 2.22 -1.98
N ARG A 38 -6.60 1.97 -0.93
CA ARG A 38 -7.99 1.49 -1.07
C ARG A 38 -9.06 2.58 -1.09
N GLY A 39 -8.70 3.86 -1.18
CA GLY A 39 -9.67 4.93 -1.43
C GLY A 39 -9.09 6.13 -2.16
N ASP A 40 -9.88 6.76 -3.03
CA ASP A 40 -9.53 7.99 -3.75
C ASP A 40 -9.05 9.09 -2.78
N HIS A 41 -9.59 9.11 -1.56
CA HIS A 41 -9.15 10.03 -0.50
C HIS A 41 -7.72 9.79 -0.01
N GLY A 42 -7.33 8.54 0.28
CA GLY A 42 -5.97 8.20 0.71
C GLY A 42 -4.96 8.41 -0.41
N PHE A 43 -5.35 8.06 -1.65
CA PHE A 43 -4.53 8.31 -2.84
C PHE A 43 -4.35 9.81 -3.10
N TRP A 44 -5.42 10.62 -3.14
CA TRP A 44 -5.30 12.05 -3.38
C TRP A 44 -4.63 12.82 -2.25
N ALA A 45 -4.66 12.30 -1.01
CA ALA A 45 -3.86 12.86 0.09
C ALA A 45 -2.36 12.67 -0.16
N ALA A 46 -1.95 11.48 -0.62
CA ALA A 46 -0.55 11.18 -0.95
C ALA A 46 -0.10 11.81 -2.29
N TYR A 47 -1.05 12.09 -3.19
CA TYR A 47 -0.80 12.60 -4.54
C TYR A 47 -1.72 13.78 -4.92
N PRO A 48 -1.59 14.96 -4.28
CA PRO A 48 -2.50 16.09 -4.51
C PRO A 48 -2.54 16.59 -5.96
N ALA A 49 -1.42 16.46 -6.69
CA ALA A 49 -1.32 16.84 -8.10
C ALA A 49 -2.20 15.97 -9.03
N PHE A 50 -2.58 14.77 -8.60
CA PHE A 50 -3.48 13.88 -9.35
C PHE A 50 -4.96 14.11 -9.03
N LYS A 51 -5.25 14.75 -7.89
CA LYS A 51 -6.60 15.14 -7.47
C LYS A 51 -7.24 16.14 -8.44
N THR A 52 -6.47 17.12 -8.91
CA THR A 52 -6.98 18.15 -9.83
C THR A 52 -7.31 17.60 -11.22
N GLY A 53 -6.72 16.48 -11.61
CA GLY A 53 -6.99 15.78 -12.86
C GLY A 53 -8.05 14.69 -12.77
N GLY A 54 -8.60 14.40 -11.58
CA GLY A 54 -9.52 13.27 -11.35
C GLY A 54 -8.88 11.91 -11.66
N ILE A 55 -7.56 11.81 -11.58
CA ILE A 55 -6.81 10.59 -11.90
C ILE A 55 -6.76 9.75 -10.63
N ASN A 56 -7.23 8.51 -10.72
CA ASN A 56 -7.17 7.54 -9.63
C ASN A 56 -5.97 6.60 -9.77
N PHE A 57 -5.66 5.85 -8.72
CA PHE A 57 -4.50 4.95 -8.69
C PHE A 57 -4.45 4.01 -9.90
N HIS A 58 -5.59 3.40 -10.24
CA HIS A 58 -5.69 2.45 -11.35
C HIS A 58 -5.46 3.08 -12.73
N ASP A 59 -5.73 4.38 -12.90
CA ASP A 59 -5.57 5.09 -14.17
C ASP A 59 -4.10 5.31 -14.54
N ILE A 60 -3.21 5.28 -13.54
CA ILE A 60 -1.77 5.55 -13.70
C ILE A 60 -0.89 4.32 -13.39
N ALA A 61 -1.32 3.44 -12.49
CA ALA A 61 -0.58 2.23 -12.10
C ALA A 61 -0.87 1.05 -13.05
N ASN A 62 -0.75 1.26 -14.36
CA ASN A 62 -0.99 0.24 -15.38
C ASN A 62 -0.04 0.40 -16.59
N GLY A 63 0.14 -0.68 -17.36
CA GLY A 63 1.05 -0.68 -18.51
C GLY A 63 0.65 0.28 -19.64
N THR A 64 -0.65 0.49 -19.88
CA THR A 64 -1.15 1.41 -20.90
C THR A 64 -0.74 2.85 -20.62
N ALA A 65 -0.67 3.25 -19.34
CA ALA A 65 -0.22 4.57 -18.94
C ALA A 65 1.24 4.84 -19.36
N PHE A 66 2.12 3.84 -19.24
CA PHE A 66 3.51 3.94 -19.68
C PHE A 66 3.65 4.09 -21.21
N LEU A 67 2.75 3.47 -21.97
CA LEU A 67 2.75 3.61 -23.43
C LEU A 67 2.20 4.96 -23.89
N ARG A 68 1.18 5.48 -23.20
CA ARG A 68 0.50 6.73 -23.56
C ARG A 68 1.29 7.97 -23.14
N ASP A 69 1.83 7.97 -21.93
CA ASP A 69 2.53 9.12 -21.34
C ASP A 69 3.60 8.63 -20.35
N PRO A 70 4.78 8.21 -20.85
CA PRO A 70 5.84 7.64 -20.02
C PRO A 70 6.40 8.65 -19.02
N VAL A 71 6.43 9.95 -19.34
CA VAL A 71 6.95 10.98 -18.44
C VAL A 71 6.06 11.09 -17.20
N ARG A 72 4.74 11.13 -17.39
CA ARG A 72 3.79 11.18 -16.27
C ARG A 72 3.78 9.87 -15.46
N ALA A 73 3.86 8.71 -16.12
CA ALA A 73 3.93 7.42 -15.45
C ALA A 73 5.20 7.30 -14.59
N TRP A 74 6.37 7.64 -15.14
CA TRP A 74 7.62 7.67 -14.37
C TRP A 74 7.61 8.72 -13.27
N GLY A 75 6.98 9.88 -13.48
CA GLY A 75 6.79 10.89 -12.44
C GLY A 75 6.01 10.36 -11.23
N PHE A 76 4.95 9.59 -11.47
CA PHE A 76 4.17 8.93 -10.42
C PHE A 76 5.02 7.95 -9.59
N TYR A 77 5.78 7.06 -10.24
CA TYR A 77 6.64 6.10 -9.54
C TYR A 77 7.90 6.73 -8.92
N GLY A 78 8.45 7.78 -9.55
CA GLY A 78 9.58 8.54 -9.01
C GLY A 78 9.23 9.21 -7.68
N HIS A 79 8.05 9.85 -7.61
CA HIS A 79 7.54 10.45 -6.37
C HIS A 79 7.39 9.42 -5.23
N ARG A 80 6.95 8.20 -5.56
CA ARG A 80 6.86 7.08 -4.60
C ARG A 80 8.21 6.69 -4.04
N LEU A 81 9.22 6.56 -4.89
CA LEU A 81 10.56 6.25 -4.44
C LEU A 81 11.05 7.33 -3.46
N THR A 82 10.91 8.62 -3.79
CA THR A 82 11.32 9.70 -2.88
C THR A 82 10.62 9.68 -1.52
N GLN A 83 9.34 9.33 -1.44
CA GLN A 83 8.62 9.20 -0.16
C GLN A 83 9.22 8.08 0.72
N THR A 84 9.59 6.95 0.12
CA THR A 84 10.26 5.84 0.83
C THR A 84 11.67 6.21 1.32
N TRP A 85 12.41 7.03 0.57
CA TRP A 85 13.77 7.44 0.93
C TRP A 85 13.82 8.53 2.02
N SER A 86 12.84 9.42 2.09
CA SER A 86 12.78 10.44 3.16
C SER A 86 12.51 9.86 4.55
N GLU A 87 11.79 8.74 4.66
CA GLU A 87 11.49 8.09 5.94
C GLU A 87 12.65 7.21 6.44
N GLY A 88 13.44 6.62 5.53
CA GLY A 88 14.62 5.82 5.88
C GLY A 88 15.79 6.61 6.50
N LEU A 89 15.81 7.94 6.35
CA LEU A 89 16.82 8.82 6.94
C LEU A 89 16.45 9.33 8.35
N SER A 90 15.22 9.06 8.82
CA SER A 90 14.76 9.43 10.17
C SER A 90 15.22 8.45 11.26
N TYR A 91 15.87 7.34 10.86
CA TYR A 91 16.41 6.28 11.72
C TYR A 91 17.93 6.08 11.52
N GLY A 92 18.66 7.15 11.19
CA GLY A 92 20.13 7.17 11.07
C GLY A 92 20.79 8.02 12.13
#